data_AF-A0A9X8VHP9-F1
#
_entry.id   AF-A0A9X8VHP9-F1
#
_cell.length_a   1.000
_cell.length_b   1.000
_cell.length_c   1.000
_cell.angle_alpha   90.00
_cell.angle_beta   90.00
_cell.angle_gamma   90.00
#
_symmetry.space_group_name_H-M   'P 1'
#
loop_
_entity.id
_entity.type
_entity.pdbx_description
1 polymer ?
#
loop_
_entity_poly.entity_id
_entity_poly.type
_entity_poly.pdbx_seq_one_letter_code
_entity_poly.pdbx_strand_id
1 'polypeptide(L)'
;IDNLDGKPVLTGRTNPAIAEWLQRVGEYSAKLLLPRIAHADFEEFATDSARRYFIDKKQASIGDFAEHLANSADLIAQLEADLQTLSPLIVSAEAVNGELSEDDIHLFPLLRSLSIVAGVALPDNVETYRNRMAQRSEVPLLLDMEQ
;
A
#
# COMPACT_ATOMS: atom_id res chain seq x y z
N ILE A 1 -7.28 -20.96 -1.39
CA ILE A 1 -7.76 -20.89 0.01
C ILE A 1 -9.24 -20.49 0.04
N ASP A 2 -9.65 -19.43 -0.69
CA ASP A 2 -11.04 -18.95 -0.75
C ASP A 2 -12.10 -20.03 -1.09
N ASN A 3 -11.82 -20.94 -2.01
CA ASN A 3 -12.80 -21.97 -2.41
C ASN A 3 -12.85 -23.23 -1.51
N LEU A 4 -12.12 -23.26 -0.38
CA LEU A 4 -12.00 -24.48 0.44
C LEU A 4 -13.28 -24.85 1.20
N ASP A 5 -14.14 -23.88 1.50
CA ASP A 5 -15.41 -24.08 2.20
C ASP A 5 -16.63 -24.11 1.25
N GLY A 6 -16.38 -24.03 -0.06
CA GLY A 6 -17.41 -24.00 -1.11
C GLY A 6 -18.23 -22.71 -1.16
N LYS A 7 -17.79 -21.64 -0.49
CA LYS A 7 -18.46 -20.32 -0.45
C LYS A 7 -17.46 -19.20 -0.78
N PRO A 8 -16.88 -19.19 -2.00
CA PRO A 8 -15.90 -18.19 -2.37
C PRO A 8 -16.51 -16.78 -2.29
N VAL A 9 -15.73 -15.84 -1.78
CA VAL A 9 -16.09 -14.41 -1.75
C VAL A 9 -15.38 -13.61 -2.83
N LEU A 10 -14.33 -14.16 -3.44
CA LEU A 10 -13.59 -13.54 -4.54
C LEU A 10 -14.15 -13.99 -5.90
N THR A 11 -15.38 -13.57 -6.19
CA THR A 11 -16.13 -13.97 -7.40
C THR A 11 -16.05 -12.97 -8.56
N GLY A 12 -15.62 -11.74 -8.27
CA GLY A 12 -15.47 -10.66 -9.23
C GLY A 12 -14.34 -10.90 -10.23
N ARG A 13 -14.42 -10.21 -11.37
CA ARG A 13 -13.35 -10.24 -12.39
C ARG A 13 -12.20 -9.33 -11.99
N THR A 14 -11.00 -9.66 -12.45
CA THR A 14 -9.85 -8.76 -12.40
C THR A 14 -9.88 -7.76 -13.55
N ASN A 15 -9.20 -6.64 -13.36
CA ASN A 15 -9.06 -5.55 -14.32
C ASN A 15 -7.58 -5.35 -14.66
N PRO A 16 -7.15 -5.57 -15.93
CA PRO A 16 -5.77 -5.37 -16.34
C PRO A 16 -5.19 -4.00 -15.99
N ALA A 17 -6.01 -2.95 -16.01
CA ALA A 17 -5.57 -1.59 -15.65
C ALA A 17 -5.15 -1.48 -14.17
N ILE A 18 -5.77 -2.26 -13.27
CA ILE A 18 -5.36 -2.31 -11.86
C ILE A 18 -4.01 -3.02 -11.73
N ALA A 19 -3.80 -4.12 -12.45
CA ALA A 19 -2.52 -4.82 -12.47
C ALA A 19 -1.38 -3.93 -13.02
N GLU A 20 -1.64 -3.19 -14.10
CA GLU A 20 -0.69 -2.23 -14.66
C GLU A 20 -0.37 -1.09 -13.69
N TRP A 21 -1.39 -0.58 -12.98
CA TRP A 21 -1.20 0.46 -11.97
C TRP A 21 -0.35 -0.05 -10.79
N LEU A 22 -0.65 -1.25 -10.28
CA LEU A 22 0.10 -1.92 -9.22
C LEU A 22 1.55 -2.15 -9.62
N GLN A 23 1.80 -2.58 -10.86
CA GLN A 23 3.16 -2.75 -11.38
C GLN A 23 3.92 -1.43 -11.37
N ARG A 24 3.32 -0.36 -11.91
CA ARG A 24 3.94 0.97 -11.96
C ARG A 24 4.31 1.49 -10.57
N VAL A 25 3.36 1.48 -9.64
CA VAL A 25 3.60 1.98 -8.26
C VAL A 25 4.57 1.06 -7.52
N GLY A 26 4.58 -0.24 -7.83
CA GLY A 26 5.54 -1.21 -7.33
C GLY A 26 7.00 -0.89 -7.67
N GLU A 27 7.27 -0.17 -8.76
CA GLU A 27 8.64 0.18 -9.18
C GLU A 27 9.34 1.15 -8.22
N TYR A 28 8.59 1.97 -7.48
CA TYR A 28 9.15 3.01 -6.62
C TYR A 28 8.62 3.04 -5.19
N SER A 29 7.44 2.46 -4.91
CA SER A 29 6.81 2.52 -3.58
C SER A 29 7.70 2.02 -2.45
N ALA A 30 8.58 1.05 -2.69
CA ALA A 30 9.56 0.58 -1.71
C ALA A 30 10.48 1.70 -1.19
N LYS A 31 10.79 2.72 -2.01
CA LYS A 31 11.60 3.89 -1.63
C LYS A 31 10.87 4.80 -0.66
N LEU A 32 9.55 4.89 -0.75
CA LEU A 32 8.72 5.61 0.22
C LEU A 32 8.51 4.79 1.50
N LEU A 33 8.22 3.50 1.35
CA LEU A 33 7.74 2.62 2.42
C LEU A 33 8.86 2.10 3.31
N LEU A 34 9.93 1.53 2.75
CA LEU A 34 10.92 0.80 3.54
C LEU A 34 11.68 1.68 4.54
N PRO A 35 12.10 2.92 4.20
CA PRO A 35 12.69 3.82 5.18
C PRO A 35 11.77 4.11 6.36
N ARG A 36 10.47 4.35 6.11
CA ARG A 36 9.48 4.65 7.16
C ARG A 36 9.17 3.43 8.02
N ILE A 37 8.96 2.28 7.39
CA ILE A 37 8.75 0.98 8.07
C ILE A 37 9.92 0.67 9.00
N ALA A 38 11.16 0.92 8.56
CA ALA A 38 12.36 0.67 9.36
C ALA A 38 12.47 1.56 10.61
N HIS A 39 11.75 2.69 10.64
CA HIS A 39 11.75 3.62 11.77
C HIS A 39 10.43 3.61 12.56
N ALA A 40 9.44 2.81 12.13
CA ALA A 40 8.16 2.70 12.81
C ALA A 40 8.16 1.59 13.88
N ASP A 41 7.17 1.64 14.76
CA ASP A 41 6.96 0.74 15.90
C ASP A 41 6.23 -0.57 15.52
N PHE A 42 6.83 -1.34 14.61
CA PHE A 42 6.36 -2.69 14.30
C PHE A 42 6.94 -3.72 15.29
N GLU A 43 6.11 -4.66 15.76
CA GLU A 43 6.52 -5.70 16.72
C GLU A 43 7.68 -6.57 16.19
N GLU A 44 7.71 -6.84 14.88
CA GLU A 44 8.82 -7.58 14.25
C GLU A 44 10.17 -6.84 14.34
N PHE A 45 10.18 -5.55 14.67
CA PHE A 45 11.38 -4.72 14.87
C PHE A 45 11.57 -4.28 16.33
N ALA A 46 10.92 -4.94 17.29
CA ALA A 46 11.03 -4.62 18.71
C ALA A 46 12.45 -4.78 19.29
N THR A 47 13.33 -5.51 18.61
CA THR A 47 14.75 -5.64 18.99
C THR A 47 15.64 -4.86 18.03
N ASP A 48 16.67 -4.21 18.58
CA ASP A 48 17.66 -3.46 17.79
C ASP A 48 18.32 -4.33 16.71
N SER A 49 18.56 -5.61 17.00
CA SER A 49 19.15 -6.54 16.05
C SER A 49 18.21 -6.89 14.89
N ALA A 50 16.91 -7.08 15.14
CA ALA A 50 15.92 -7.29 14.09
C ALA A 50 15.76 -6.05 13.21
N ARG A 51 15.68 -4.86 13.82
CA ARG A 51 15.61 -3.58 13.10
C ARG A 51 16.84 -3.36 12.24
N ARG A 52 18.03 -3.57 12.80
CA ARG A 52 19.29 -3.43 12.06
C ARG A 52 19.41 -4.43 10.92
N TYR A 53 19.03 -5.69 11.13
CA TYR A 53 18.99 -6.69 10.07
C TYR A 53 18.09 -6.26 8.91
N PHE A 54 16.90 -5.72 9.21
CA PHE A 54 16.00 -5.19 8.20
C PHE A 54 16.62 -4.03 7.43
N ILE A 55 17.14 -3.01 8.14
CA ILE A 55 17.79 -1.84 7.54
C ILE A 55 18.94 -2.26 6.62
N ASP A 56 19.88 -3.06 7.12
CA ASP A 56 21.07 -3.47 6.37
C ASP A 56 20.67 -4.25 5.11
N LYS A 57 19.73 -5.19 5.23
CA LYS A 57 19.25 -6.00 4.10
C LYS A 57 18.51 -5.16 3.05
N LYS A 58 17.67 -4.22 3.48
CA LYS A 58 16.83 -3.44 2.57
C LYS A 58 17.62 -2.31 1.89
N GLN A 59 18.54 -1.66 2.59
CA GLN A 59 19.43 -0.67 1.97
C GLN A 59 20.34 -1.30 0.92
N ALA A 60 20.79 -2.54 1.11
CA ALA A 60 21.52 -3.29 0.08
C ALA A 60 20.68 -3.55 -1.18
N SER A 61 19.34 -3.50 -1.10
CA SER A 61 18.43 -3.75 -2.22
C SER A 61 17.94 -2.48 -2.89
N ILE A 62 17.68 -1.40 -2.14
CA ILE A 62 17.04 -0.19 -2.68
C ILE A 62 17.92 1.06 -2.61
N GLY A 63 19.10 1.00 -1.98
CA GLY A 63 19.96 2.16 -1.73
C GLY A 63 19.75 2.78 -0.35
N ASP A 64 20.40 3.91 -0.09
CA ASP A 64 20.40 4.59 1.20
C ASP A 64 19.01 5.12 1.58
N PHE A 65 18.53 4.77 2.77
CA PHE A 65 17.25 5.25 3.28
C PHE A 65 17.24 6.76 3.49
N ALA A 66 18.35 7.38 3.89
CA ALA A 66 18.42 8.81 4.09
C ALA A 66 18.20 9.58 2.79
N GLU A 67 18.78 9.10 1.68
CA GLU A 67 18.58 9.67 0.35
C GLU A 67 17.12 9.54 -0.12
N HIS A 68 16.48 8.39 0.09
CA HIS A 68 15.06 8.21 -0.25
C HIS A 68 14.15 9.11 0.57
N LEU A 69 14.42 9.26 1.86
CA LEU A 69 13.67 10.19 2.72
C LEU A 69 13.85 11.64 2.26
N ALA A 70 15.07 12.05 1.91
CA ALA A 70 15.34 13.39 1.37
C ALA A 70 14.59 13.65 0.04
N ASN A 71 14.39 12.61 -0.77
CA ASN A 71 13.63 12.67 -2.03
C ASN A 71 12.12 12.43 -1.85
N SER A 72 11.59 12.43 -0.62
CA SER A 72 10.17 12.11 -0.36
C SER A 72 9.22 13.00 -1.14
N ALA A 73 9.49 14.30 -1.27
CA ALA A 73 8.59 15.23 -1.95
C ALA A 73 8.33 14.84 -3.42
N ASP A 74 9.39 14.50 -4.16
CA ASP A 74 9.28 14.10 -5.56
C ASP A 74 8.57 12.74 -5.70
N LEU A 75 8.89 11.79 -4.81
CA LEU A 75 8.25 10.48 -4.78
C LEU A 75 6.76 10.56 -4.40
N ILE A 76 6.40 11.46 -3.48
CA ILE A 76 5.00 11.74 -3.10
C ILE A 76 4.26 12.37 -4.28
N ALA A 77 4.84 13.36 -4.95
CA ALA A 77 4.22 13.97 -6.13
C ALA A 77 3.98 12.95 -7.26
N GLN A 78 4.93 12.02 -7.48
CA GLN A 78 4.75 10.91 -8.40
C GLN A 78 3.60 9.99 -7.97
N LEU A 79 3.54 9.64 -6.68
CA LEU A 79 2.46 8.81 -6.12
C LEU A 79 1.10 9.46 -6.27
N GLU A 80 0.96 10.75 -5.96
CA GLU A 80 -0.28 11.49 -6.09
C GLU A 80 -0.77 11.51 -7.54
N ALA A 81 0.14 11.71 -8.50
CA ALA A 81 -0.20 11.62 -9.92
C ALA A 81 -0.72 10.23 -10.30
N ASP A 82 -0.07 9.16 -9.82
CA ASP A 82 -0.54 7.79 -10.06
C ASP A 82 -1.89 7.54 -9.37
N LEU A 83 -2.12 8.04 -8.16
CA LEU A 83 -3.40 7.92 -7.44
C LEU A 83 -4.55 8.60 -8.21
N GLN A 84 -4.29 9.72 -8.90
CA GLN A 84 -5.28 10.32 -9.80
C GLN A 84 -5.66 9.38 -10.96
N THR A 85 -4.73 8.56 -11.44
CA THR A 85 -5.03 7.55 -12.47
C THR A 85 -5.74 6.31 -11.92
N LEU A 86 -5.55 6.00 -10.64
CA LEU A 86 -6.30 4.93 -9.95
C LEU A 86 -7.75 5.33 -9.70
N SER A 87 -8.00 6.59 -9.33
CA SER A 87 -9.34 7.09 -9.00
C SER A 87 -10.43 6.66 -9.99
N PRO A 88 -10.32 6.86 -11.31
CA PRO A 88 -11.37 6.45 -12.24
C PRO A 88 -11.52 4.92 -12.39
N LEU A 89 -10.58 4.12 -11.88
CA LEU A 89 -10.64 2.65 -11.93
C LEU A 89 -11.43 2.06 -10.76
N ILE A 90 -11.59 2.80 -9.65
CA ILE A 90 -12.36 2.35 -8.49
C ILE A 90 -13.85 2.48 -8.78
N VAL A 91 -14.51 1.35 -8.96
CA VAL A 91 -15.96 1.27 -9.22
C VAL A 91 -16.78 1.45 -7.94
N SER A 92 -16.32 0.89 -6.82
CA SER A 92 -17.03 0.94 -5.53
C SER A 92 -16.04 0.91 -4.37
N ALA A 93 -16.42 1.54 -3.25
CA ALA A 93 -15.66 1.42 -2.00
C ALA A 93 -15.71 -0.01 -1.42
N GLU A 94 -16.72 -0.81 -1.77
CA GLU A 94 -16.86 -2.18 -1.30
C GLU A 94 -15.99 -3.18 -2.09
N ALA A 95 -15.58 -2.85 -3.31
CA ALA A 95 -14.75 -3.66 -4.19
C ALA A 95 -14.27 -2.83 -5.38
N VAL A 96 -12.98 -2.89 -5.72
CA VAL A 96 -12.35 -2.05 -6.73
C VAL A 96 -13.03 -2.19 -8.10
N ASN A 97 -13.46 -3.40 -8.44
CA ASN A 97 -14.15 -3.71 -9.70
C ASN A 97 -15.69 -3.82 -9.55
N GLY A 98 -16.25 -3.40 -8.40
CA GLY A 98 -17.68 -3.46 -8.09
C GLY A 98 -18.14 -4.77 -7.44
N GLU A 99 -17.41 -5.86 -7.64
CA GLU A 99 -17.54 -7.15 -6.96
C GLU A 99 -16.15 -7.59 -6.48
N LEU A 100 -16.06 -8.18 -5.29
CA LEU A 100 -14.78 -8.55 -4.68
C LEU A 100 -13.98 -9.49 -5.59
N SER A 101 -12.72 -9.15 -5.85
CA SER A 101 -11.83 -9.97 -6.66
C SER A 101 -10.41 -10.01 -6.09
N GLU A 102 -9.52 -10.78 -6.74
CA GLU A 102 -8.10 -10.82 -6.38
C GLU A 102 -7.43 -9.44 -6.45
N ASP A 103 -7.96 -8.50 -7.25
CA ASP A 103 -7.43 -7.14 -7.31
C ASP A 103 -7.55 -6.42 -5.96
N ASP A 104 -8.61 -6.67 -5.19
CA ASP A 104 -8.77 -6.11 -3.85
C ASP A 104 -7.71 -6.64 -2.87
N ILE A 105 -7.32 -7.91 -3.04
CA ILE A 105 -6.28 -8.57 -2.24
C ILE A 105 -4.90 -8.00 -2.56
N HIS A 106 -4.67 -7.49 -3.76
CA HIS A 106 -3.40 -6.88 -4.16
C HIS A 106 -3.36 -5.37 -3.90
N LEU A 107 -4.44 -4.66 -4.18
CA LEU A 107 -4.51 -3.21 -4.08
C LEU A 107 -4.55 -2.73 -2.62
N PHE A 108 -5.40 -3.34 -1.79
CA PHE A 108 -5.58 -2.87 -0.42
C PHE A 108 -4.29 -2.92 0.41
N PRO A 109 -3.47 -4.00 0.41
CA PRO A 109 -2.22 -4.02 1.19
C PRO A 109 -1.25 -2.90 0.80
N LEU A 110 -1.19 -2.52 -0.48
CA LEU A 110 -0.36 -1.40 -0.94
C LEU A 110 -0.91 -0.07 -0.41
N LEU A 111 -2.21 0.21 -0.59
CA LEU A 111 -2.83 1.44 -0.09
C LEU A 111 -2.77 1.55 1.44
N ARG A 112 -2.91 0.43 2.15
CA ARG A 112 -2.74 0.36 3.60
C ARG A 112 -1.31 0.66 4.00
N SER A 113 -0.32 0.10 3.32
CA SER A 113 1.09 0.41 3.59
C SER A 113 1.42 1.87 3.32
N LEU A 114 0.87 2.46 2.26
CA LEU A 114 1.06 3.87 1.91
C LEU A 114 0.49 4.85 2.95
N SER A 115 -0.42 4.42 3.82
CA SER A 115 -0.91 5.27 4.93
C SER A 115 0.16 5.62 5.97
N ILE A 116 1.36 5.00 5.93
CA ILE A 116 2.50 5.41 6.76
C ILE A 116 3.21 6.66 6.22
N VAL A 117 2.93 7.07 4.97
CA VAL A 117 3.57 8.22 4.31
C VAL A 117 2.72 9.45 4.60
N ALA A 118 3.17 10.31 5.52
CA ALA A 118 2.43 11.52 5.85
C ALA A 118 2.40 12.49 4.65
N GLY A 119 1.30 13.23 4.51
CA GLY A 119 1.17 14.31 3.53
C GLY A 119 0.79 13.87 2.11
N VAL A 120 0.49 12.59 1.86
CA VAL A 120 -0.03 12.14 0.56
C VAL A 120 -1.49 12.56 0.40
N ALA A 121 -1.78 13.35 -0.64
CA ALA A 121 -3.14 13.71 -1.02
C ALA A 121 -3.83 12.57 -1.80
N LEU A 122 -4.84 11.95 -1.19
CA LEU A 122 -5.66 10.93 -1.83
C LEU A 122 -6.88 11.54 -2.52
N PRO A 123 -7.26 11.07 -3.73
CA PRO A 123 -8.60 11.29 -4.24
C PRO A 123 -9.66 10.70 -3.29
N ASP A 124 -10.79 11.40 -3.11
CA ASP A 124 -11.85 11.04 -2.15
C ASP A 124 -12.31 9.57 -2.26
N ASN A 125 -12.46 9.07 -3.49
CA ASN A 125 -12.93 7.70 -3.72
C ASN A 125 -11.85 6.65 -3.40
N VAL A 126 -10.56 6.97 -3.59
CA VAL A 126 -9.44 6.11 -3.20
C VAL A 126 -9.34 6.05 -1.69
N GLU A 127 -9.48 7.19 -1.00
CA GLU A 127 -9.53 7.23 0.45
C GLU A 127 -10.72 6.44 1.00
N THR A 128 -11.92 6.65 0.43
CA THR A 128 -13.14 5.94 0.84
C THR A 128 -12.98 4.43 0.68
N TYR A 129 -12.44 3.97 -0.47
CA TYR A 129 -12.13 2.56 -0.71
C TYR A 129 -11.12 2.00 0.31
N ARG A 130 -9.99 2.69 0.51
CA ARG A 130 -8.95 2.27 1.46
C ARG A 130 -9.52 2.10 2.87
N ASN A 131 -10.26 3.10 3.35
CA ASN A 131 -10.84 3.09 4.70
C ASN A 131 -11.90 1.99 4.83
N ARG A 132 -12.70 1.75 3.77
CA ARG A 132 -13.71 0.69 3.77
C ARG A 132 -13.08 -0.69 3.81
N MET A 133 -12.02 -0.93 3.04
CA MET A 133 -11.31 -2.21 3.04
C MET A 133 -10.60 -2.49 4.37
N ALA A 134 -10.04 -1.46 5.02
CA ALA A 134 -9.50 -1.58 6.38
C ALA A 134 -10.58 -2.03 7.37
N GLN A 135 -11.78 -1.42 7.32
CA GLN A 135 -12.89 -1.82 8.18
C GLN A 135 -13.36 -3.27 7.90
N ARG A 136 -13.50 -3.65 6.63
CA ARG A 136 -14.00 -4.98 6.23
C ARG A 136 -13.04 -6.12 6.56
N SER A 137 -11.74 -5.85 6.49
CA SER A 137 -10.69 -6.83 6.77
C SER A 137 -10.25 -6.85 8.22
N GLU A 138 -10.72 -5.91 9.04
CA GLU A 138 -10.26 -5.69 10.41
C GLU A 138 -8.74 -5.42 10.49
N VAL A 139 -8.15 -4.90 9.41
CA VAL A 139 -6.74 -4.54 9.33
C VAL A 139 -6.61 -3.02 9.43
N PRO A 140 -6.04 -2.48 10.52
CA PRO A 140 -5.89 -1.05 10.68
C PRO A 140 -4.90 -0.45 9.66
N LEU A 141 -5.18 0.80 9.30
CA LEU A 141 -4.22 1.67 8.62
C LEU A 141 -3.07 2.04 9.58
N LEU A 142 -2.01 2.62 9.04
CA LEU A 142 -0.78 2.97 9.75
C LEU A 142 -0.72 4.46 10.15
N LEU A 143 -1.89 5.11 10.27
CA LEU A 143 -1.99 6.56 10.50
C LEU A 143 -1.44 6.99 11.87
N ASP A 144 -1.40 6.09 12.85
CA ASP A 144 -0.78 6.31 14.16
C ASP A 144 0.77 6.26 14.12
N MET A 145 1.32 5.77 13.02
CA MET A 145 2.76 5.57 12.78
C MET A 145 3.27 6.39 11.58
N GLU A 146 2.46 7.32 11.08
CA GLU A 146 2.79 8.08 9.87
C GLU A 146 3.99 9.01 10.06
N GLN A 147 4.78 9.17 9.00
CA GLN A 147 6.05 9.89 8.97
C GLN A 147 6.21 10.73 7.70
#